data_AF-E3KHC8-F1
#
_entry.id   AF-E3KHC8-F1
#
_cell.length_a   1.000
_cell.length_b   1.000
_cell.length_c   1.000
_cell.angle_alpha   90.00
_cell.angle_beta   90.00
_cell.angle_gamma   90.00
#
_symmetry.space_group_name_H-M   'P 1'
#
loop_
_entity.id
_entity.type
_entity.pdbx_description
1 polymer ?
#
loop_
_entity_poly.entity_id
_entity_poly.type
_entity_poly.pdbx_seq_one_letter_code
_entity_poly.pdbx_strand_id
1 'polypeptide(L)'
;MSTLTKIVLLSILVRLISFLLLLLTNPLLISSFDHSAQSNTTIIINSSHSSDGTPSTSSPPTPEQQTATASILSTLILYQLTLKLSSHSTSYSALVGLLHLFSPSPSTQVVPYTEPFYALFSFAAIYLIEAKHHWPAAILAGIATSFRPIGVIQCLLWIPQWTNHLKQLINNPKQSSALIRFISTSLKTLLLALITSAPFIYDQYSAYKHYCYQSSSPRPWCSNRIPSIYTFVQSHYWNNGFLNYWTFNQLPLFIISFPIYWASFAGIWNYYGSTRFTTPKTHQSKPDEARSIIKQSGYRPFLDPRLQIHILIQLLLTSLLLFNSHVQIILRQIATIPAFWWGLADGISRHWNQQQSSNQHNSHRIARSYWAWWFPWIVVWAPISLVLWAGFYPPA
;
A
#
# COMPACT_ATOMS: atom_id res chain seq x y z
N MET A 1 -24.29 1.90 17.81
CA MET A 1 -22.83 1.93 17.52
C MET A 1 -22.61 2.24 16.05
N SER A 2 -21.82 3.26 15.72
CA SER A 2 -21.51 3.61 14.31
C SER A 2 -20.70 2.49 13.64
N THR A 3 -20.80 2.35 12.31
CA THR A 3 -20.00 1.38 11.53
C THR A 3 -18.50 1.57 11.78
N LEU A 4 -18.06 2.83 11.91
CA LEU A 4 -16.68 3.17 12.26
C LEU A 4 -16.28 2.59 13.62
N THR A 5 -17.10 2.75 14.66
CA THR A 5 -16.82 2.19 16.00
C THR A 5 -16.71 0.66 15.95
N LYS A 6 -17.55 -0.02 15.16
CA LYS A 6 -17.46 -1.48 14.97
C LYS A 6 -16.14 -1.88 14.32
N ILE A 7 -15.70 -1.16 13.29
CA ILE A 7 -14.42 -1.41 12.60
C ILE A 7 -13.25 -1.20 13.56
N VAL A 8 -13.26 -0.14 14.37
CA VAL A 8 -12.21 0.12 15.38
C VAL A 8 -12.13 -1.03 16.38
N LEU A 9 -13.25 -1.40 17.01
CA LEU A 9 -13.26 -2.46 18.02
C LEU A 9 -12.83 -3.81 17.44
N LEU A 10 -13.33 -4.15 16.24
CA LEU A 10 -12.93 -5.37 15.56
C LEU A 10 -11.44 -5.33 15.20
N SER A 11 -10.92 -4.16 14.79
CA SER A 11 -9.51 -3.99 14.47
C SER A 11 -8.60 -4.19 15.67
N ILE A 12 -9.00 -3.66 16.82
CA ILE A 12 -8.32 -3.90 18.10
C ILE A 12 -8.35 -5.39 18.43
N LEU A 13 -9.53 -6.02 18.39
CA LEU A 13 -9.71 -7.42 18.74
C LEU A 13 -8.86 -8.37 17.88
N VAL A 14 -8.89 -8.21 16.55
CA VAL A 14 -8.13 -9.08 15.63
C VAL A 14 -6.63 -8.99 15.87
N ARG A 15 -6.12 -7.81 16.23
CA ARG A 15 -4.69 -7.62 16.51
C ARG A 15 -4.27 -8.08 17.88
N LEU A 16 -5.12 -7.91 18.89
CA LEU A 16 -4.89 -8.54 20.19
C LEU A 16 -4.83 -10.06 20.04
N ILE A 17 -5.76 -10.67 19.30
CA ILE A 17 -5.76 -12.11 19.00
C ILE A 17 -4.48 -12.50 18.25
N SER A 18 -4.09 -11.75 17.21
CA SER A 18 -2.88 -12.05 16.44
C SER A 18 -1.61 -11.98 17.30
N PHE A 19 -1.51 -10.97 18.17
CA PHE A 19 -0.40 -10.81 19.09
C PHE A 19 -0.35 -11.93 20.14
N LEU A 20 -1.50 -12.27 20.74
CA LEU A 20 -1.60 -13.39 21.68
C LEU A 20 -1.22 -14.73 21.04
N LEU A 21 -1.67 -14.99 19.81
CA LEU A 21 -1.30 -16.19 19.07
C LEU A 21 0.22 -16.26 18.82
N LEU A 22 0.87 -15.14 18.48
CA LEU A 22 2.32 -15.09 18.34
C LEU A 22 3.05 -15.46 19.64
N LEU A 23 2.62 -14.88 20.77
CA LEU A 23 3.19 -15.18 22.07
C LEU A 23 3.00 -16.64 22.48
N LEU A 24 1.85 -17.23 22.16
CA LEU A 24 1.59 -18.65 22.39
C LEU A 24 2.49 -19.54 21.53
N THR A 25 2.75 -19.16 20.27
CA THR A 25 3.59 -19.94 19.37
C THR A 25 5.08 -19.84 19.69
N ASN A 26 5.56 -18.71 20.19
CA ASN A 26 6.96 -18.53 20.59
C ASN A 26 7.07 -17.50 21.74
N PRO A 27 7.08 -17.97 23.00
CA PRO A 27 7.11 -17.10 24.19
C PRO A 27 8.39 -16.26 24.30
N LEU A 28 9.48 -16.67 23.64
CA LEU A 28 10.78 -15.99 23.66
C LEU A 28 10.83 -14.80 22.69
N LEU A 29 9.80 -14.59 21.86
CA LEU A 29 9.74 -13.48 20.90
C LEU A 29 9.96 -12.12 21.56
N ILE A 30 9.38 -11.87 22.75
CA ILE A 30 9.52 -10.59 23.46
C ILE A 30 11.00 -10.31 23.80
N SER A 31 11.73 -11.32 24.30
CA SER A 31 13.16 -11.18 24.65
C SER A 31 14.05 -10.91 23.42
N SER A 32 13.66 -11.38 22.24
CA SER A 32 14.40 -11.15 21.00
C SER A 32 14.22 -9.72 20.44
N PHE A 33 13.08 -9.06 20.71
CA PHE A 33 12.85 -7.68 20.26
C PHE A 33 13.67 -6.66 21.06
N ASP A 34 13.83 -6.86 22.37
CA ASP A 34 14.63 -5.97 23.23
C ASP A 34 16.09 -5.85 22.77
N HIS A 35 16.70 -6.93 22.29
CA HIS A 35 18.06 -6.92 21.77
C HIS A 35 18.19 -6.22 20.41
N SER A 36 17.16 -6.27 19.56
CA SER A 36 17.15 -5.60 18.24
C SER A 36 16.79 -4.12 18.31
N ALA A 37 15.98 -3.72 19.30
CA ALA A 37 15.67 -2.32 19.57
C ALA A 37 16.92 -1.56 20.04
N GLN A 38 17.79 -2.17 20.86
CA GLN A 38 19.04 -1.52 21.30
C GLN A 38 20.00 -1.18 20.15
N SER A 39 20.01 -1.93 19.04
CA SER A 39 20.89 -1.64 17.89
C SER A 39 20.32 -0.61 16.91
N ASN A 40 18.99 -0.47 16.81
CA ASN A 40 18.34 0.47 15.89
C ASN A 40 17.92 1.79 16.54
N THR A 41 17.86 1.86 17.87
CA THR A 41 17.49 3.08 18.61
C THR A 41 18.69 3.99 18.90
N THR A 42 19.92 3.52 18.65
CA THR A 42 21.16 4.30 18.90
C THR A 42 21.34 5.51 17.96
N ILE A 43 20.51 5.66 16.92
CA ILE A 43 20.60 6.79 15.98
C ILE A 43 19.59 7.91 16.29
N ILE A 44 18.59 7.71 17.17
CA ILE A 44 17.52 8.72 17.39
C ILE A 44 17.47 9.31 18.80
N ILE A 45 18.12 8.73 19.82
CA ILE A 45 18.07 9.31 21.17
C ILE A 45 19.47 9.42 21.78
N ASN A 46 20.19 10.47 21.40
CA ASN A 46 21.25 11.02 22.22
C ASN A 46 20.81 12.41 22.71
N SER A 47 19.93 12.40 23.71
CA SER A 47 19.76 13.54 24.61
C SER A 47 19.87 13.03 26.04
N SER A 48 21.11 13.01 26.54
CA SER A 48 21.39 12.91 27.95
C SER A 48 20.77 14.10 28.68
N HIS A 49 19.76 13.86 29.52
CA HIS A 49 19.58 14.67 30.71
C HIS A 49 19.09 13.83 31.88
N SER A 50 19.83 14.04 32.96
CA SER A 50 19.74 13.47 34.29
C SER A 50 18.33 13.51 34.90
N SER A 51 18.06 12.43 35.61
CA SER A 51 16.98 12.17 36.55
C SER A 51 16.64 13.32 37.50
N ASP A 52 15.34 13.63 37.61
CA ASP A 52 14.71 14.03 38.87
C ASP A 52 13.24 13.59 38.90
N GLY A 53 12.80 13.11 40.07
CA GLY A 53 11.58 12.36 40.26
C GLY A 53 10.29 13.19 40.29
N THR A 54 9.30 12.74 39.52
CA THR A 54 7.86 12.98 39.76
C THR A 54 7.07 11.74 39.32
N PRO A 55 6.12 11.21 40.13
CA PRO A 55 5.39 10.01 39.78
C PRO A 55 4.09 10.36 39.04
N SER A 56 4.17 10.69 37.75
CA SER A 56 3.00 10.67 36.85
C SER A 56 3.40 10.92 35.40
N THR A 57 4.00 9.94 34.74
CA THR A 57 3.96 9.85 33.27
C THR A 57 3.88 8.37 32.91
N SER A 58 2.82 7.99 32.20
CA SER A 58 2.70 6.68 31.57
C SER A 58 4.00 6.39 30.81
N SER A 59 4.62 5.23 31.07
CA SER A 59 5.77 4.75 30.29
C SER A 59 5.49 4.94 28.79
N PRO A 60 6.48 5.37 27.99
CA PRO A 60 6.29 5.54 26.55
C PRO A 60 5.76 4.22 25.94
N PRO A 61 4.86 4.30 24.95
CA PRO A 61 4.26 3.10 24.37
C PRO A 61 5.35 2.20 23.79
N THR A 62 5.26 0.90 24.04
CA THR A 62 6.24 -0.07 23.53
C THR A 62 6.22 -0.10 21.99
N PRO A 63 7.31 -0.50 21.32
CA PRO A 63 7.36 -0.58 19.85
C PRO A 63 6.19 -1.39 19.25
N GLU A 64 5.77 -2.46 19.91
CA GLU A 64 4.61 -3.28 19.52
C GLU A 64 3.31 -2.48 19.59
N GLN A 65 3.11 -1.72 20.67
CA GLN A 65 1.94 -0.83 20.82
C GLN A 65 1.91 0.26 19.75
N GLN A 66 3.07 0.82 19.39
CA GLN A 66 3.19 1.81 18.34
C GLN A 66 2.82 1.23 16.97
N THR A 67 3.36 0.06 16.61
CA THR A 67 3.01 -0.65 15.38
C THR A 67 1.53 -0.99 15.33
N ALA A 68 0.98 -1.59 16.39
CA ALA A 68 -0.44 -1.94 16.45
C ALA A 68 -1.32 -0.71 16.24
N THR A 69 -0.99 0.40 16.93
CA THR A 69 -1.69 1.69 16.79
C THR A 69 -1.60 2.23 15.38
N ALA A 70 -0.41 2.27 14.77
CA ALA A 70 -0.21 2.74 13.41
C ALA A 70 -1.04 1.94 12.41
N SER A 71 -1.10 0.62 12.60
CA SER A 71 -1.92 -0.27 11.78
C SER A 71 -3.43 0.01 11.96
N ILE A 72 -3.89 0.47 13.15
CA ILE A 72 -5.33 0.68 13.42
C ILE A 72 -5.71 1.94 12.66
N LEU A 73 -4.91 2.98 12.88
CA LEU A 73 -5.05 4.26 12.21
C LEU A 73 -4.99 4.11 10.69
N SER A 74 -4.09 3.28 10.13
CA SER A 74 -4.05 3.05 8.68
C SER A 74 -5.37 2.45 8.16
N THR A 75 -5.95 1.48 8.86
CA THR A 75 -7.25 0.88 8.48
C THR A 75 -8.38 1.90 8.55
N LEU A 76 -8.38 2.77 9.56
CA LEU A 76 -9.37 3.83 9.72
C LEU A 76 -9.26 4.89 8.63
N ILE A 77 -8.05 5.32 8.31
CA ILE A 77 -7.82 6.28 7.22
C ILE A 77 -8.21 5.65 5.88
N LEU A 78 -7.91 4.37 5.64
CA LEU A 78 -8.34 3.68 4.44
C LEU A 78 -9.87 3.64 4.33
N TYR A 79 -10.58 3.36 5.43
CA TYR A 79 -12.05 3.43 5.46
C TYR A 79 -12.58 4.83 5.12
N GLN A 80 -12.03 5.88 5.74
CA GLN A 80 -12.43 7.28 5.50
C GLN A 80 -12.11 7.73 4.07
N LEU A 81 -10.93 7.38 3.56
CA LEU A 81 -10.51 7.60 2.19
C LEU A 81 -11.46 6.93 1.21
N THR A 82 -11.82 5.67 1.47
CA THR A 82 -12.73 4.92 0.63
C THR A 82 -14.12 5.56 0.63
N LEU A 83 -14.65 5.96 1.80
CA LEU A 83 -15.94 6.68 1.90
C LEU A 83 -15.97 7.92 1.01
N LYS A 84 -14.90 8.71 1.02
CA LYS A 84 -14.78 9.92 0.23
C LYS A 84 -14.71 9.65 -1.28
N LEU A 85 -14.08 8.55 -1.68
CA LEU A 85 -13.93 8.15 -3.09
C LEU A 85 -15.17 7.43 -3.63
N SER A 86 -15.91 6.70 -2.78
CA SER A 86 -17.05 5.87 -3.16
C SER A 86 -18.42 6.54 -3.01
N SER A 87 -18.49 7.88 -3.15
CA SER A 87 -19.71 8.66 -2.96
C SER A 87 -20.44 8.34 -1.63
N HIS A 88 -19.68 8.17 -0.54
CA HIS A 88 -20.17 7.83 0.80
C HIS A 88 -20.88 6.48 0.94
N SER A 89 -20.63 5.52 0.03
CA SER A 89 -21.08 4.14 0.19
C SER A 89 -20.45 3.46 1.42
N THR A 90 -21.21 3.37 2.51
CA THR A 90 -20.75 2.80 3.79
C THR A 90 -20.48 1.31 3.69
N SER A 91 -21.27 0.56 2.91
CA SER A 91 -21.08 -0.88 2.73
C SER A 91 -19.77 -1.22 2.04
N TYR A 92 -19.44 -0.49 0.97
CA TYR A 92 -18.20 -0.71 0.22
C TYR A 92 -16.97 -0.33 1.06
N SER A 93 -17.01 0.83 1.72
CA SER A 93 -15.92 1.25 2.60
C SER A 93 -15.71 0.33 3.79
N ALA A 94 -16.80 -0.16 4.40
CA ALA A 94 -16.72 -1.15 5.47
C ALA A 94 -16.08 -2.45 4.98
N LEU A 95 -16.47 -2.95 3.80
CA LEU A 95 -15.85 -4.12 3.20
C LEU A 95 -14.34 -3.93 2.97
N VAL A 96 -13.92 -2.79 2.42
CA VAL A 96 -12.49 -2.47 2.22
C VAL A 96 -11.73 -2.45 3.55
N GLY A 97 -12.29 -1.80 4.58
CA GLY A 97 -11.67 -1.78 5.92
C GLY A 97 -11.58 -3.17 6.56
N LEU A 98 -12.63 -3.99 6.42
CA LEU A 98 -12.64 -5.38 6.91
C LEU A 98 -11.61 -6.25 6.19
N LEU A 99 -11.47 -6.11 4.87
CA LEU A 99 -10.48 -6.86 4.10
C LEU A 99 -9.06 -6.47 4.51
N HIS A 100 -8.77 -5.17 4.66
CA HIS A 100 -7.47 -4.68 5.12
C HIS A 100 -7.12 -5.15 6.54
N LEU A 101 -8.12 -5.28 7.40
CA LEU A 101 -7.94 -5.81 8.75
C LEU A 101 -7.39 -7.25 8.72
N PHE A 102 -7.90 -8.08 7.81
CA PHE A 102 -7.41 -9.45 7.59
C PHE A 102 -6.33 -9.47 6.49
N SER A 103 -5.30 -8.65 6.67
CA SER A 103 -4.14 -8.65 5.77
C SER A 103 -3.43 -10.01 5.78
N PRO A 104 -2.84 -10.47 4.65
CA PRO A 104 -2.18 -11.78 4.57
C PRO A 104 -0.98 -11.98 5.48
N SER A 105 -0.40 -10.91 6.04
CA SER A 105 0.65 -11.02 7.05
C SER A 105 0.23 -10.28 8.32
N PRO A 106 -0.56 -10.93 9.21
CA PRO A 106 -1.04 -10.31 10.44
C PRO A 106 0.08 -9.97 11.43
N SER A 107 1.19 -10.71 11.40
CA SER A 107 2.35 -10.48 12.27
C SER A 107 2.95 -9.09 12.07
N THR A 108 3.13 -8.66 10.82
CA THR A 108 3.66 -7.32 10.50
C THR A 108 2.78 -6.18 10.99
N GLN A 109 1.52 -6.46 11.38
CA GLN A 109 0.62 -5.45 11.95
C GLN A 109 0.73 -5.29 13.46
N VAL A 110 1.41 -6.20 14.17
CA VAL A 110 1.44 -6.24 15.64
C VAL A 110 2.83 -6.29 16.25
N VAL A 111 3.86 -6.49 15.44
CA VAL A 111 5.27 -6.53 15.86
C VAL A 111 6.06 -5.36 15.25
N PRO A 112 7.22 -4.96 15.80
CA PRO A 112 7.92 -3.73 15.42
C PRO A 112 8.43 -3.72 13.95
N TYR A 113 7.53 -3.41 13.02
CA TYR A 113 7.77 -3.38 11.58
C TYR A 113 7.34 -2.07 10.93
N THR A 114 7.89 -1.79 9.74
CA THR A 114 7.71 -0.50 9.05
C THR A 114 6.47 -0.43 8.17
N GLU A 115 5.87 -1.57 7.77
CA GLU A 115 4.68 -1.61 6.90
C GLU A 115 3.50 -0.81 7.48
N PRO A 116 3.14 -0.95 8.78
CA PRO A 116 2.04 -0.19 9.36
C PRO A 116 2.24 1.32 9.33
N PHE A 117 3.45 1.81 9.62
CA PHE A 117 3.77 3.23 9.58
C PHE A 117 3.73 3.77 8.15
N TYR A 118 4.33 3.03 7.21
CA TYR A 118 4.25 3.37 5.79
C TYR A 118 2.78 3.45 5.32
N ALA A 119 1.97 2.44 5.65
CA ALA A 119 0.55 2.40 5.26
C ALA A 119 -0.22 3.58 5.86
N LEU A 120 -0.02 3.87 7.15
CA LEU A 120 -0.62 5.02 7.84
C LEU A 120 -0.35 6.33 7.11
N PHE A 121 0.93 6.66 6.91
CA PHE A 121 1.33 7.93 6.32
C PHE A 121 1.01 8.02 4.83
N SER A 122 1.12 6.91 4.09
CA SER A 122 0.73 6.85 2.68
C SER A 122 -0.77 7.05 2.49
N PHE A 123 -1.62 6.36 3.25
CA PHE A 123 -3.06 6.52 3.15
C PHE A 123 -3.50 7.93 3.59
N ALA A 124 -2.87 8.48 4.62
CA ALA A 124 -3.11 9.85 5.05
C ALA A 124 -2.71 10.87 3.98
N ALA A 125 -1.57 10.68 3.32
CA ALA A 125 -1.15 11.51 2.19
C ALA A 125 -2.18 11.47 1.06
N ILE A 126 -2.65 10.29 0.67
CA ILE A 126 -3.68 10.12 -0.38
C ILE A 126 -4.99 10.82 0.04
N TYR A 127 -5.42 10.67 1.29
CA TYR A 127 -6.60 11.36 1.82
C TYR A 127 -6.50 12.89 1.73
N LEU A 128 -5.33 13.45 2.04
CA LEU A 128 -5.06 14.88 1.93
C LEU A 128 -4.97 15.38 0.48
N ILE A 129 -4.46 14.56 -0.45
CA ILE A 129 -4.50 14.86 -1.89
C ILE A 129 -5.95 15.00 -2.36
N GLU A 130 -6.81 14.06 -1.96
CA GLU A 130 -8.24 14.13 -2.27
C GLU A 130 -8.94 15.31 -1.56
N ALA A 131 -8.39 15.79 -0.45
CA ALA A 131 -8.81 17.02 0.23
C ALA A 131 -8.18 18.31 -0.35
N LYS A 132 -7.42 18.21 -1.44
CA LYS A 132 -6.72 19.34 -2.09
C LYS A 132 -5.64 20.01 -1.23
N HIS A 133 -5.16 19.34 -0.19
CA HIS A 133 -4.06 19.78 0.67
C HIS A 133 -2.74 19.13 0.22
N HIS A 134 -2.13 19.63 -0.86
CA HIS A 134 -0.98 18.97 -1.49
C HIS A 134 0.32 19.07 -0.69
N TRP A 135 0.59 20.21 -0.03
CA TRP A 135 1.84 20.40 0.71
C TRP A 135 1.95 19.49 1.95
N PRO A 136 0.95 19.44 2.84
CA PRO A 136 0.99 18.50 3.96
C PRO A 136 0.98 17.04 3.46
N ALA A 137 0.27 16.75 2.37
CA ALA A 137 0.29 15.42 1.77
C ALA A 137 1.70 15.00 1.30
N ALA A 138 2.47 15.91 0.70
CA ALA A 138 3.85 15.61 0.30
C ALA A 138 4.76 15.35 1.50
N ILE A 139 4.56 16.06 2.61
CA ILE A 139 5.29 15.81 3.86
C ILE A 139 4.95 14.41 4.40
N LEU A 140 3.66 14.05 4.47
CA LEU A 140 3.26 12.70 4.91
C LEU A 140 3.76 11.62 3.95
N ALA A 141 3.75 11.85 2.64
CA ALA A 141 4.31 10.93 1.67
C ALA A 141 5.84 10.79 1.83
N GLY A 142 6.54 11.88 2.17
CA GLY A 142 7.95 11.87 2.54
C GLY A 142 8.19 11.04 3.81
N ILE A 143 7.42 11.26 4.87
CA ILE A 143 7.49 10.46 6.11
C ILE A 143 7.22 8.98 5.78
N ALA A 144 6.27 8.65 4.91
CA ALA A 144 6.10 7.27 4.46
C ALA A 144 7.38 6.74 3.77
N THR A 145 8.01 7.52 2.89
CA THR A 145 9.28 7.16 2.23
C THR A 145 10.42 6.91 3.23
N SER A 146 10.49 7.61 4.36
CA SER A 146 11.53 7.36 5.37
C SER A 146 11.39 5.99 6.05
N PHE A 147 10.17 5.45 6.13
CA PHE A 147 9.96 4.09 6.63
C PHE A 147 10.30 3.02 5.58
N ARG A 148 10.08 3.31 4.29
CA ARG A 148 10.35 2.36 3.20
C ARG A 148 10.73 3.07 1.89
N PRO A 149 11.84 2.69 1.25
CA PRO A 149 12.26 3.22 -0.06
C PRO A 149 11.21 3.12 -1.19
N ILE A 150 10.30 2.15 -1.10
CA ILE A 150 9.17 2.01 -2.04
C ILE A 150 8.26 3.25 -2.07
N GLY A 151 8.33 4.10 -1.03
CA GLY A 151 7.63 5.39 -0.96
C GLY A 151 7.98 6.37 -2.07
N VAL A 152 9.16 6.25 -2.68
CA VAL A 152 9.55 7.08 -3.84
C VAL A 152 8.55 6.95 -5.00
N ILE A 153 7.90 5.79 -5.16
CA ILE A 153 6.88 5.59 -6.20
C ILE A 153 5.64 6.47 -5.97
N GLN A 154 5.41 6.98 -4.76
CA GLN A 154 4.33 7.94 -4.48
C GLN A 154 4.55 9.29 -5.17
N CYS A 155 5.74 9.59 -5.70
CA CYS A 155 5.93 10.74 -6.59
C CYS A 155 4.97 10.73 -7.80
N LEU A 156 4.52 9.55 -8.24
CA LEU A 156 3.54 9.40 -9.32
C LEU A 156 2.18 10.01 -8.96
N LEU A 157 1.84 10.16 -7.68
CA LEU A 157 0.56 10.75 -7.24
C LEU A 157 0.37 12.20 -7.69
N TRP A 158 1.45 12.90 -8.03
CA TRP A 158 1.41 14.30 -8.49
C TRP A 158 1.15 14.42 -10.00
N ILE A 159 1.36 13.35 -10.77
CA ILE A 159 1.24 13.33 -12.23
C ILE A 159 -0.17 13.66 -12.74
N PRO A 160 -1.28 13.15 -12.17
CA PRO A 160 -2.62 13.40 -12.71
C PRO A 160 -2.94 14.89 -12.88
N GLN A 161 -2.60 15.71 -11.89
CA GLN A 161 -2.82 17.17 -11.95
C GLN A 161 -1.99 17.81 -13.06
N TRP A 162 -0.72 17.43 -13.17
CA TRP A 162 0.17 17.88 -14.23
C TRP A 162 -0.36 17.50 -15.62
N THR A 163 -0.83 16.26 -15.81
CA THR A 163 -1.38 15.81 -17.11
C THR A 163 -2.64 16.55 -17.51
N ASN A 164 -3.49 16.95 -16.57
CA ASN A 164 -4.69 17.73 -16.85
C ASN A 164 -4.34 19.13 -17.38
N HIS A 165 -3.35 19.79 -16.79
CA HIS A 165 -2.88 21.09 -17.27
C HIS A 165 -2.10 20.98 -18.58
N LEU A 166 -1.36 19.89 -18.80
CA LEU A 166 -0.73 19.61 -20.08
C LEU A 166 -1.77 19.45 -21.20
N LYS A 167 -2.84 18.68 -20.97
CA LYS A 167 -3.95 18.53 -21.93
C LYS A 167 -4.63 19.87 -22.23
N GLN A 168 -4.81 20.72 -21.22
CA GLN A 168 -5.36 22.07 -21.42
C GLN A 168 -4.46 22.94 -22.31
N LEU A 169 -3.14 22.88 -22.12
CA LEU A 169 -2.17 23.59 -22.94
C LEU A 169 -2.18 23.10 -24.40
N ILE A 170 -2.19 21.78 -24.60
CA ILE A 170 -2.23 21.17 -25.94
C ILE A 170 -3.51 21.54 -26.69
N ASN A 171 -4.66 21.51 -26.00
CA ASN A 171 -5.95 21.78 -26.63
C ASN A 171 -6.19 23.28 -26.89
N ASN A 172 -5.62 24.17 -26.07
CA ASN A 172 -5.82 25.63 -26.18
C ASN A 172 -4.47 26.39 -26.19
N PRO A 173 -3.61 26.21 -27.21
CA PRO A 173 -2.23 26.72 -27.19
C PRO A 173 -2.14 28.25 -27.28
N LYS A 174 -3.15 28.93 -27.83
CA LYS A 174 -3.18 30.40 -27.98
C LYS A 174 -3.52 31.15 -26.68
N GLN A 175 -3.88 30.44 -25.61
CA GLN A 175 -4.24 31.04 -24.34
C GLN A 175 -2.99 31.19 -23.46
N SER A 176 -2.42 32.40 -23.36
CA SER A 176 -1.20 32.66 -22.57
C SER A 176 -1.30 32.23 -21.10
N SER A 177 -2.51 32.25 -20.52
CA SER A 177 -2.74 31.78 -19.15
C SER A 177 -2.61 30.26 -19.00
N ALA A 178 -2.78 29.47 -20.08
CA ALA A 178 -2.57 28.03 -20.06
C ALA A 178 -1.09 27.68 -19.90
N LEU A 179 -0.20 28.39 -20.61
CA LEU A 179 1.25 28.19 -20.50
C LEU A 179 1.76 28.53 -19.10
N ILE A 180 1.35 29.67 -18.55
CA ILE A 180 1.74 30.10 -17.18
C ILE A 180 1.26 29.07 -16.15
N ARG A 181 0.01 28.58 -16.25
CA ARG A 181 -0.53 27.54 -15.36
C ARG A 181 0.23 26.23 -15.48
N PHE A 182 0.62 25.83 -16.69
CA PHE A 182 1.39 24.62 -16.91
C PHE A 182 2.79 24.71 -16.30
N ILE A 183 3.51 25.82 -16.50
CA ILE A 183 4.83 26.06 -15.90
C ILE A 183 4.74 26.04 -14.37
N SER A 184 3.78 26.80 -13.81
CA SER A 184 3.55 26.84 -12.36
C SER A 184 3.23 25.45 -11.79
N THR A 185 2.37 24.68 -12.46
CA THR A 185 2.03 23.31 -12.06
C THR A 185 3.24 22.38 -12.16
N SER A 186 4.08 22.53 -13.19
CA SER A 186 5.29 21.73 -13.36
C SER A 186 6.29 21.97 -12.23
N LEU A 187 6.54 23.23 -11.88
CA LEU A 187 7.38 23.59 -10.73
C LEU A 187 6.81 23.05 -9.42
N LYS A 188 5.50 23.22 -9.19
CA LYS A 188 4.83 22.67 -8.00
C LYS A 188 4.95 21.14 -7.94
N THR A 189 4.72 20.45 -9.04
CA THR A 189 4.83 18.97 -9.13
C THR A 189 6.25 18.52 -8.81
N LEU A 190 7.26 19.21 -9.34
CA LEU A 190 8.66 18.93 -9.05
C LEU A 190 8.98 19.10 -7.56
N LEU A 191 8.56 20.20 -6.94
CA LEU A 191 8.78 20.45 -5.51
C LEU A 191 8.10 19.38 -4.64
N LEU A 192 6.85 19.01 -4.95
CA LEU A 192 6.13 17.96 -4.21
C LEU A 192 6.81 16.59 -4.36
N ALA A 193 7.31 16.26 -5.56
CA ALA A 193 8.07 15.03 -5.79
C ALA A 193 9.42 15.03 -5.06
N LEU A 194 10.13 16.17 -5.00
CA LEU A 194 11.35 16.32 -4.23
C LEU A 194 11.11 16.11 -2.74
N ILE A 195 10.05 16.71 -2.17
CA ILE A 195 9.67 16.49 -0.76
C ILE A 195 9.34 15.00 -0.52
N THR A 196 8.59 14.38 -1.43
CA THR A 196 8.19 12.96 -1.31
C THR A 196 9.40 12.00 -1.33
N SER A 197 10.43 12.34 -2.12
CA SER A 197 11.62 11.51 -2.33
C SER A 197 12.81 11.90 -1.43
N ALA A 198 12.73 13.03 -0.72
CA ALA A 198 13.84 13.58 0.06
C ALA A 198 14.46 12.58 1.06
N PRO A 199 13.69 11.78 1.83
CA PRO A 199 14.30 10.81 2.75
C PRO A 199 15.12 9.75 2.04
N PHE A 200 14.64 9.24 0.90
CA PHE A 200 15.41 8.28 0.11
C PHE A 200 16.69 8.90 -0.46
N ILE A 201 16.61 10.14 -0.96
CA ILE A 201 17.78 10.88 -1.47
C ILE A 201 18.80 11.08 -0.34
N TYR A 202 18.34 11.45 0.85
CA TYR A 202 19.17 11.61 2.03
C TYR A 202 19.89 10.31 2.40
N ASP A 203 19.18 9.18 2.43
CA ASP A 203 19.77 7.87 2.74
C ASP A 203 20.83 7.45 1.70
N GLN A 204 20.54 7.66 0.40
CA GLN A 204 21.53 7.39 -0.67
C GLN A 204 22.78 8.27 -0.50
N TYR A 205 22.60 9.57 -0.23
CA TYR A 205 23.70 10.50 -0.07
C TYR A 205 24.54 10.21 1.19
N SER A 206 23.88 9.97 2.33
CA SER A 206 24.53 9.64 3.60
C SER A 206 25.39 8.38 3.47
N ALA A 207 24.83 7.33 2.86
CA ALA A 207 25.55 6.11 2.57
C ALA A 207 26.73 6.33 1.60
N TYR A 208 26.55 7.13 0.54
CA TYR A 208 27.64 7.45 -0.38
C TYR A 208 28.79 8.18 0.32
N LYS A 209 28.48 9.18 1.16
CA LYS A 209 29.49 9.89 1.93
C LYS A 209 30.29 8.94 2.82
N HIS A 210 29.60 8.02 3.51
CA HIS A 210 30.24 7.09 4.43
C HIS A 210 31.06 6.00 3.71
N TYR A 211 30.48 5.32 2.72
CA TYR A 211 31.08 4.14 2.09
C TYR A 211 31.96 4.44 0.86
N CYS A 212 31.80 5.59 0.21
CA CYS A 212 32.52 5.92 -1.02
C CYS A 212 33.52 7.06 -0.84
N TYR A 213 33.17 8.11 -0.10
CA TYR A 213 34.05 9.28 0.05
C TYR A 213 34.98 9.17 1.26
N GLN A 214 34.47 8.76 2.42
CA GLN A 214 35.22 8.70 3.67
C GLN A 214 35.96 7.36 3.90
N SER A 215 35.66 6.34 3.10
CA SER A 215 36.24 5.01 3.27
C SER A 215 37.59 4.90 2.55
N SER A 216 38.58 4.35 3.25
CA SER A 216 39.86 3.95 2.66
C SER A 216 39.75 2.72 1.76
N SER A 217 38.61 2.02 1.79
CA SER A 217 38.32 0.83 0.97
C SER A 217 36.90 0.96 0.39
N PRO A 218 36.72 1.79 -0.66
CA PRO A 218 35.42 2.09 -1.21
C PRO A 218 34.75 0.83 -1.77
N ARG A 219 33.43 0.76 -1.61
CA ARG A 219 32.65 -0.40 -2.07
C ARG A 219 32.53 -0.41 -3.62
N PRO A 220 32.34 -1.58 -4.25
CA PRO A 220 32.30 -1.69 -5.71
C PRO A 220 31.22 -0.83 -6.40
N TRP A 221 30.12 -0.52 -5.72
CA TRP A 221 29.06 0.31 -6.29
C TRP A 221 29.40 1.80 -6.36
N CYS A 222 30.47 2.24 -5.70
CA CYS A 222 30.93 3.63 -5.72
C CYS A 222 31.47 4.05 -7.09
N SER A 223 31.97 3.11 -7.89
CA SER A 223 32.50 3.38 -9.24
C SER A 223 31.44 3.26 -10.35
N ASN A 224 30.20 2.93 -10.02
CA ASN A 224 29.11 2.86 -10.99
C ASN A 224 28.76 4.26 -11.52
N ARG A 225 28.32 4.34 -12.79
CA ARG A 225 27.87 5.61 -13.41
C ARG A 225 26.82 6.34 -12.57
N ILE A 226 25.91 5.59 -11.95
CA ILE A 226 24.98 6.09 -10.95
C ILE A 226 25.21 5.25 -9.69
N PRO A 227 25.95 5.76 -8.69
CA PRO A 227 26.19 5.03 -7.46
C PRO A 227 24.89 4.94 -6.66
N SER A 228 24.47 3.73 -6.31
CA SER A 228 23.30 3.49 -5.46
C SER A 228 23.55 2.33 -4.52
N ILE A 229 23.56 2.63 -3.21
CA ILE A 229 23.62 1.60 -2.18
C ILE A 229 22.39 0.72 -2.22
N TYR A 230 21.21 1.27 -2.54
CA TYR A 230 19.97 0.50 -2.56
C TYR A 230 20.05 -0.60 -3.62
N THR A 231 20.33 -0.24 -4.88
CA THR A 231 20.47 -1.22 -5.96
C THR A 231 21.58 -2.23 -5.68
N PHE A 232 22.70 -1.78 -5.12
CA PHE A 232 23.80 -2.68 -4.73
C PHE A 232 23.37 -3.68 -3.65
N VAL A 233 22.69 -3.25 -2.59
CA VAL A 233 22.24 -4.14 -1.53
C VAL A 233 21.23 -5.14 -2.07
N GLN A 234 20.28 -4.67 -2.88
CA GLN A 234 19.28 -5.53 -3.51
C GLN A 234 19.93 -6.63 -4.36
N SER A 235 20.91 -6.31 -5.21
CA SER A 235 21.55 -7.32 -6.05
C SER A 235 22.59 -8.17 -5.31
N HIS A 236 23.45 -7.55 -4.51
CA HIS A 236 24.61 -8.23 -3.92
C HIS A 236 24.24 -9.14 -2.75
N TYR A 237 23.36 -8.68 -1.85
CA TYR A 237 23.00 -9.44 -0.64
C TYR A 237 21.71 -10.23 -0.80
N TRP A 238 20.78 -9.72 -1.61
CA TRP A 238 19.49 -10.38 -1.83
C TRP A 238 19.39 -11.06 -3.18
N ASN A 239 20.39 -10.97 -4.06
CA ASN A 239 20.32 -11.52 -5.42
C ASN A 239 19.04 -11.06 -6.19
N ASN A 240 18.49 -9.90 -5.85
CA ASN A 240 17.33 -9.34 -6.53
C ASN A 240 17.76 -8.82 -7.90
N GLY A 241 16.97 -9.16 -8.92
CA GLY A 241 17.22 -8.83 -10.32
C GLY A 241 16.14 -9.45 -11.19
N PHE A 242 16.08 -9.03 -12.45
CA PHE A 242 15.04 -9.50 -13.36
C PHE A 242 15.09 -11.03 -13.54
N LEU A 243 14.05 -11.71 -13.05
CA LEU A 243 13.85 -13.15 -13.05
C LEU A 243 14.89 -13.96 -12.25
N ASN A 244 15.78 -13.34 -11.48
CA ASN A 244 16.78 -14.08 -10.68
C ASN A 244 16.15 -15.05 -9.67
N TYR A 245 14.94 -14.74 -9.19
CA TYR A 245 14.23 -15.58 -8.22
C TYR A 245 13.45 -16.74 -8.84
N TRP A 246 13.32 -16.77 -10.17
CA TRP A 246 12.50 -17.75 -10.90
C TRP A 246 13.24 -19.07 -11.07
N THR A 247 13.36 -19.81 -9.96
CA THR A 247 13.96 -21.16 -9.92
C THR A 247 12.97 -22.17 -9.36
N PHE A 248 13.08 -23.44 -9.77
CA PHE A 248 12.16 -24.49 -9.32
C PHE A 248 12.14 -24.67 -7.79
N ASN A 249 13.26 -24.42 -7.12
CA ASN A 249 13.36 -24.50 -5.67
C ASN A 249 12.48 -23.47 -4.95
N GLN A 250 12.15 -22.35 -5.61
CA GLN A 250 11.30 -21.30 -5.03
C GLN A 250 9.81 -21.52 -5.33
N LEU A 251 9.45 -22.55 -6.10
CA LEU A 251 8.06 -22.84 -6.48
C LEU A 251 7.07 -22.85 -5.29
N PRO A 252 7.41 -23.39 -4.09
CA PRO A 252 6.51 -23.31 -2.93
C PRO A 252 6.13 -21.87 -2.56
N LEU A 253 7.06 -20.92 -2.66
CA LEU A 253 6.84 -19.52 -2.33
C LEU A 253 6.02 -18.78 -3.40
N PHE A 254 6.16 -19.18 -4.66
CA PHE A 254 5.25 -18.74 -5.73
C PHE A 254 3.82 -19.22 -5.46
N ILE A 255 3.63 -20.49 -5.08
CA ILE A 255 2.30 -21.06 -4.79
C ILE A 255 1.64 -20.30 -3.63
N ILE A 256 2.39 -20.03 -2.56
CA ILE A 256 1.87 -19.33 -1.38
C ILE A 256 1.47 -17.87 -1.71
N SER A 257 2.26 -17.17 -2.51
CA SER A 257 2.01 -15.77 -2.87
C SER A 257 1.03 -15.59 -4.04
N PHE A 258 0.76 -16.65 -4.81
CA PHE A 258 -0.08 -16.62 -6.01
C PHE A 258 -1.46 -15.98 -5.81
N PRO A 259 -2.22 -16.25 -4.74
CA PRO A 259 -3.55 -15.66 -4.55
C PRO A 259 -3.53 -14.13 -4.52
N ILE A 260 -2.46 -13.53 -3.99
CA ILE A 260 -2.30 -12.08 -3.96
C ILE A 260 -1.98 -11.54 -5.34
N TYR A 261 -1.02 -12.13 -6.06
CA TYR A 261 -0.71 -11.74 -7.43
C TYR A 261 -1.93 -11.85 -8.34
N TRP A 262 -2.66 -12.96 -8.24
CA TRP A 262 -3.88 -13.19 -9.00
C TRP A 262 -4.92 -12.12 -8.70
N ALA A 263 -5.25 -11.86 -7.43
CA ALA A 263 -6.21 -10.84 -7.03
C ALA A 263 -5.78 -9.42 -7.49
N SER A 264 -4.50 -9.09 -7.38
CA SER A 264 -3.93 -7.83 -7.87
C SER A 264 -4.12 -7.66 -9.37
N PHE A 265 -3.64 -8.61 -10.18
CA PHE A 265 -3.75 -8.52 -11.64
C PHE A 265 -5.20 -8.61 -12.11
N ALA A 266 -6.03 -9.42 -11.46
CA ALA A 266 -7.44 -9.49 -11.78
C ALA A 266 -8.17 -8.18 -11.47
N GLY A 267 -7.86 -7.51 -10.36
CA GLY A 267 -8.38 -6.18 -10.04
C GLY A 267 -7.95 -5.14 -11.09
N ILE A 268 -6.66 -5.11 -11.44
CA ILE A 268 -6.10 -4.22 -12.47
C ILE A 268 -6.78 -4.47 -13.83
N TRP A 269 -6.90 -5.73 -14.24
CA TRP A 269 -7.52 -6.13 -15.50
C TRP A 269 -8.99 -5.71 -15.54
N ASN A 270 -9.74 -5.94 -14.46
CA ASN A 270 -11.13 -5.52 -14.37
C ASN A 270 -11.29 -4.00 -14.47
N TYR A 271 -10.39 -3.22 -13.85
CA TYR A 271 -10.40 -1.76 -13.93
C TYR A 271 -10.19 -1.29 -15.38
N TYR A 272 -9.07 -1.65 -16.01
CA TYR A 272 -8.73 -1.20 -17.36
C TYR A 272 -9.64 -1.81 -18.44
N GLY A 273 -10.06 -3.06 -18.25
CA GLY A 273 -11.02 -3.73 -19.12
C GLY A 273 -12.36 -3.00 -19.11
N SER A 274 -12.95 -2.76 -17.93
CA SER A 274 -14.26 -2.11 -17.82
C SER A 274 -14.23 -0.64 -18.23
N THR A 275 -13.15 0.09 -17.89
CA THR A 275 -13.04 1.53 -18.23
C THR A 275 -12.89 1.78 -19.72
N ARG A 276 -12.23 0.88 -20.48
CA ARG A 276 -12.17 0.95 -21.96
C ARG A 276 -13.53 0.87 -22.62
N PHE A 277 -14.49 0.17 -22.02
CA PHE A 277 -15.86 0.06 -22.54
C PHE A 277 -16.75 1.24 -22.11
N THR A 278 -16.42 1.95 -21.04
CA THR A 278 -17.22 3.09 -20.53
C THR A 278 -16.75 4.46 -20.99
N THR A 279 -15.54 4.61 -21.55
CA THR A 279 -15.18 5.84 -22.27
C THR A 279 -16.03 5.94 -23.52
N PRO A 280 -16.96 6.90 -23.62
CA PRO A 280 -17.64 7.14 -24.88
C PRO A 280 -16.55 7.52 -25.87
N LYS A 281 -16.37 6.72 -26.93
CA LYS A 281 -15.68 7.23 -28.12
C LYS A 281 -16.36 8.55 -28.45
N THR A 282 -15.56 9.57 -28.67
CA THR A 282 -15.94 10.96 -28.93
C THR A 282 -16.75 11.09 -30.23
N HIS A 283 -17.95 10.51 -30.24
CA HIS A 283 -18.97 10.61 -31.26
C HIS A 283 -20.30 10.74 -30.52
N GLN A 284 -20.68 11.99 -30.24
CA GLN A 284 -22.07 12.47 -30.10
C GLN A 284 -23.13 11.49 -29.54
N SER A 285 -22.84 10.68 -28.52
CA SER A 285 -23.86 9.90 -27.85
C SER A 285 -24.63 10.81 -26.89
N LYS A 286 -25.96 10.87 -27.04
CA LYS A 286 -26.86 11.70 -26.24
C LYS A 286 -26.65 11.41 -24.74
N PRO A 287 -26.72 12.42 -23.85
CA PRO A 287 -26.54 12.25 -22.40
C PRO A 287 -27.42 11.15 -21.79
N ASP A 288 -28.61 10.92 -22.37
CA ASP A 288 -29.58 9.94 -21.91
C ASP A 288 -29.16 8.47 -22.17
N GLU A 289 -28.34 8.24 -23.19
CA GLU A 289 -27.87 6.92 -23.61
C GLU A 289 -26.66 6.47 -22.77
N ALA A 290 -25.75 7.40 -22.45
CA ALA A 290 -24.70 7.16 -21.46
C ALA A 290 -25.30 6.91 -20.06
N ARG A 291 -26.39 7.61 -19.72
CA ARG A 291 -27.10 7.45 -18.44
C ARG A 291 -27.87 6.13 -18.35
N SER A 292 -28.38 5.59 -19.46
CA SER A 292 -29.05 4.29 -19.50
C SER A 292 -28.07 3.12 -19.37
N ILE A 293 -26.88 3.19 -19.98
CA ILE A 293 -25.80 2.19 -19.83
C ILE A 293 -25.27 2.15 -18.38
N ILE A 294 -25.11 3.31 -17.73
CA ILE A 294 -24.71 3.40 -16.30
C ILE A 294 -25.81 2.86 -15.38
N LYS A 295 -27.09 3.12 -15.71
CA LYS A 295 -28.23 2.54 -14.97
C LYS A 295 -28.31 1.03 -15.09
N GLN A 296 -27.95 0.44 -16.23
CA GLN A 296 -27.95 -1.01 -16.44
C GLN A 296 -26.76 -1.74 -15.79
N SER A 297 -25.61 -1.07 -15.62
CA SER A 297 -24.37 -1.69 -15.10
C SER A 297 -24.14 -1.57 -13.59
N GLY A 298 -24.98 -0.79 -12.89
CA GLY A 298 -24.83 -0.53 -11.45
C GLY A 298 -23.66 0.40 -11.15
N TYR A 299 -23.84 1.34 -10.20
CA TYR A 299 -22.76 2.23 -9.78
C TYR A 299 -21.61 1.43 -9.15
N ARG A 300 -20.41 1.52 -9.74
CA ARG A 300 -19.19 0.85 -9.27
C ARG A 300 -18.16 1.87 -8.79
N PRO A 301 -17.99 2.06 -7.47
CA PRO A 301 -16.97 2.95 -6.91
C PRO A 301 -15.56 2.70 -7.44
N PHE A 302 -15.22 1.43 -7.70
CA PHE A 302 -13.90 1.04 -8.15
C PHE A 302 -13.54 1.54 -9.55
N LEU A 303 -14.52 1.92 -10.39
CA LEU A 303 -14.26 2.45 -11.73
C LEU A 303 -14.07 3.96 -11.78
N ASP A 304 -14.01 4.64 -10.63
CA ASP A 304 -13.78 6.08 -10.59
C ASP A 304 -12.41 6.44 -11.22
N PRO A 305 -12.36 7.39 -12.18
CA PRO A 305 -11.11 7.84 -12.80
C PRO A 305 -10.06 8.34 -11.81
N ARG A 306 -10.47 8.84 -10.63
CA ARG A 306 -9.54 9.26 -9.56
C ARG A 306 -8.67 8.11 -9.07
N LEU A 307 -9.16 6.87 -9.17
CA LEU A 307 -8.42 5.69 -8.73
C LEU A 307 -7.31 5.27 -9.71
N GLN A 308 -7.33 5.76 -10.95
CA GLN A 308 -6.46 5.30 -12.04
C GLN A 308 -4.97 5.32 -11.67
N ILE A 309 -4.52 6.39 -11.00
CA ILE A 309 -3.12 6.53 -10.60
C ILE A 309 -2.71 5.49 -9.54
N HIS A 310 -3.63 5.16 -8.63
CA HIS A 310 -3.39 4.13 -7.61
C HIS A 310 -3.37 2.73 -8.22
N ILE A 311 -4.21 2.46 -9.23
CA ILE A 311 -4.16 1.19 -9.99
C ILE A 311 -2.84 1.07 -10.76
N LEU A 312 -2.34 2.17 -11.34
CA LEU A 312 -1.03 2.18 -12.01
C LEU A 312 0.10 1.91 -11.01
N ILE A 313 0.09 2.55 -9.84
CA ILE A 313 1.06 2.28 -8.77
C ILE A 313 0.99 0.81 -8.34
N GLN A 314 -0.20 0.25 -8.15
CA GLN A 314 -0.36 -1.18 -7.86
C GLN A 314 0.27 -2.05 -8.95
N LEU A 315 0.01 -1.76 -10.23
CA LEU A 315 0.58 -2.51 -11.35
C LEU A 315 2.12 -2.48 -11.33
N LEU A 316 2.71 -1.29 -11.16
CA LEU A 316 4.16 -1.12 -11.10
C LEU A 316 4.76 -1.89 -9.93
N LEU A 317 4.18 -1.77 -8.73
CA LEU A 317 4.65 -2.47 -7.54
C LEU A 317 4.51 -3.98 -7.64
N THR A 318 3.36 -4.46 -8.10
CA THR A 318 3.11 -5.90 -8.28
C THR A 318 4.09 -6.49 -9.29
N SER A 319 4.32 -5.79 -10.41
CA SER A 319 5.25 -6.25 -11.45
C SER A 319 6.70 -6.22 -10.96
N LEU A 320 7.08 -5.16 -10.24
CA LEU A 320 8.40 -5.06 -9.63
C LEU A 320 8.67 -6.24 -8.69
N LEU A 321 7.73 -6.54 -7.79
CA LEU A 321 7.88 -7.64 -6.85
C LEU A 321 7.89 -9.01 -7.53
N LEU A 322 7.09 -9.21 -8.58
CA LEU A 322 7.02 -10.47 -9.31
C LEU A 322 8.31 -10.77 -10.09
N PHE A 323 8.86 -9.75 -10.74
CA PHE A 323 9.96 -9.94 -11.68
C PHE A 323 11.33 -9.60 -11.12
N ASN A 324 11.43 -8.75 -10.09
CA ASN A 324 12.72 -8.22 -9.61
C ASN A 324 12.94 -8.43 -8.11
N SER A 325 12.10 -9.21 -7.44
CA SER A 325 12.23 -9.45 -5.99
C SER A 325 11.81 -10.86 -5.62
N HIS A 326 12.03 -11.21 -4.37
CA HIS A 326 11.44 -12.40 -3.76
C HIS A 326 9.91 -12.28 -3.75
N VAL A 327 9.21 -13.21 -4.39
CA VAL A 327 7.77 -13.08 -4.68
C VAL A 327 6.88 -13.06 -3.43
N GLN A 328 7.31 -13.70 -2.35
CA GLN A 328 6.59 -13.73 -1.07
C GLN A 328 6.50 -12.36 -0.39
N ILE A 329 7.34 -11.39 -0.74
CA ILE A 329 7.30 -10.02 -0.18
C ILE A 329 5.91 -9.39 -0.38
N ILE A 330 5.19 -9.77 -1.45
CA ILE A 330 3.85 -9.23 -1.73
C ILE A 330 2.85 -9.50 -0.60
N LEU A 331 2.98 -10.61 0.14
CA LEU A 331 2.07 -10.98 1.24
C LEU A 331 2.04 -9.93 2.35
N ARG A 332 3.17 -9.25 2.55
CA ARG A 332 3.32 -8.16 3.51
C ARG A 332 3.07 -6.80 2.87
N GLN A 333 3.63 -6.60 1.67
CA GLN A 333 3.59 -5.32 0.99
C GLN A 333 2.17 -4.90 0.59
N ILE A 334 1.26 -5.85 0.35
CA ILE A 334 -0.10 -5.54 -0.09
C ILE A 334 -0.92 -4.76 0.95
N ALA A 335 -0.58 -4.91 2.24
CA ALA A 335 -1.15 -4.13 3.33
C ALA A 335 -1.00 -2.61 3.09
N THR A 336 0.04 -2.21 2.36
CA THR A 336 0.33 -0.80 2.14
C THR A 336 -0.24 -0.23 0.85
N ILE A 337 -0.96 -1.02 0.03
CA ILE A 337 -1.40 -0.58 -1.29
C ILE A 337 -2.93 -0.51 -1.33
N PRO A 338 -3.53 0.70 -1.33
CA PRO A 338 -4.97 0.85 -1.15
C PRO A 338 -5.77 0.33 -2.37
N ALA A 339 -5.18 0.43 -3.55
CA ALA A 339 -5.76 -0.03 -4.82
C ALA A 339 -6.09 -1.53 -4.84
N PHE A 340 -5.27 -2.35 -4.20
CA PHE A 340 -5.55 -3.77 -4.05
C PHE A 340 -6.88 -4.01 -3.32
N TRP A 341 -7.05 -3.35 -2.18
CA TRP A 341 -8.23 -3.51 -1.32
C TRP A 341 -9.51 -3.04 -2.01
N TRP A 342 -9.44 -1.94 -2.77
CA TRP A 342 -10.55 -1.50 -3.60
C TRP A 342 -10.92 -2.53 -4.69
N GLY A 343 -9.92 -3.05 -5.41
CA GLY A 343 -10.17 -4.04 -6.48
C GLY A 343 -10.73 -5.36 -5.95
N LEU A 344 -10.21 -5.82 -4.81
CA LEU A 344 -10.69 -7.00 -4.12
C LEU A 344 -12.14 -6.82 -3.62
N ALA A 345 -12.45 -5.68 -3.01
CA ALA A 345 -13.79 -5.36 -2.55
C ALA A 345 -14.81 -5.29 -3.70
N ASP A 346 -14.44 -4.70 -4.85
CA ASP A 346 -15.28 -4.69 -6.05
C ASP A 346 -15.55 -6.10 -6.57
N GLY A 347 -14.49 -6.92 -6.65
CA GLY A 347 -14.60 -8.31 -7.08
C GLY A 347 -15.56 -9.13 -6.22
N ILE A 348 -15.40 -9.05 -4.90
CA ILE A 348 -16.24 -9.73 -3.92
C ILE A 348 -17.68 -9.21 -3.98
N SER A 349 -17.87 -7.88 -4.04
CA SER A 349 -19.21 -7.28 -4.13
C SER A 349 -19.97 -7.73 -5.37
N ARG A 350 -19.28 -7.83 -6.52
CA ARG A 350 -19.88 -8.36 -7.76
C ARG A 350 -20.28 -9.82 -7.63
N HIS A 351 -19.44 -10.63 -7.00
CA HIS A 351 -19.76 -12.03 -6.77
C HIS A 351 -21.02 -12.20 -5.91
N TRP A 352 -21.15 -11.46 -4.81
CA TRP A 352 -22.33 -11.49 -3.96
C TRP A 352 -23.59 -11.00 -4.67
N ASN A 353 -23.51 -9.91 -5.42
CA ASN A 353 -24.65 -9.40 -6.19
C ASN A 353 -25.13 -10.43 -7.23
N GLN A 354 -24.20 -11.09 -7.92
CA GLN A 354 -24.53 -12.14 -8.90
C GLN A 354 -25.23 -13.35 -8.25
N GLN A 355 -24.81 -13.74 -7.04
CA GLN A 355 -25.49 -14.81 -6.28
C GLN A 355 -26.91 -14.40 -5.88
N GLN A 356 -27.11 -13.17 -5.45
CA GLN A 356 -28.43 -12.69 -5.03
C GLN A 356 -29.42 -12.63 -6.20
N SER A 357 -28.98 -12.20 -7.39
CA SER A 357 -29.84 -12.16 -8.59
C SER A 357 -30.17 -13.54 -9.16
N SER A 358 -29.28 -14.53 -9.00
CA SER A 358 -29.46 -15.88 -9.57
C SER A 358 -30.36 -16.79 -8.73
N ASN A 359 -30.41 -16.58 -7.41
CA ASN A 359 -31.37 -17.23 -6.52
C ASN A 359 -32.85 -16.96 -6.91
N GLN A 360 -33.11 -15.98 -7.76
CA GLN A 360 -34.45 -15.63 -8.22
C GLN A 360 -34.87 -16.34 -9.51
N HIS A 361 -33.96 -16.92 -10.31
CA HIS A 361 -34.33 -17.39 -11.66
C HIS A 361 -33.78 -18.72 -12.19
N ASN A 362 -32.75 -19.39 -11.63
CA ASN A 362 -32.43 -20.81 -11.92
C ASN A 362 -31.15 -21.27 -11.18
N SER A 363 -31.22 -22.40 -10.46
CA SER A 363 -30.17 -22.88 -9.53
C SER A 363 -29.04 -23.69 -10.18
N HIS A 364 -29.15 -24.10 -11.44
CA HIS A 364 -28.21 -25.06 -12.02
C HIS A 364 -26.99 -24.37 -12.66
N ARG A 365 -25.85 -24.46 -11.94
CA ARG A 365 -24.46 -24.14 -12.34
C ARG A 365 -24.07 -22.67 -12.34
N ILE A 366 -23.97 -22.08 -11.15
CA ILE A 366 -23.12 -20.88 -10.96
C ILE A 366 -21.67 -21.36 -10.82
N ALA A 367 -20.83 -21.09 -11.82
CA ALA A 367 -19.38 -21.21 -11.64
C ALA A 367 -18.97 -20.27 -10.50
N ARG A 368 -18.39 -20.81 -9.41
CA ARG A 368 -17.89 -19.99 -8.31
C ARG A 368 -16.87 -19.00 -8.88
N SER A 369 -17.16 -17.71 -8.76
CA SER A 369 -16.19 -16.68 -9.13
C SER A 369 -14.95 -16.85 -8.27
N TYR A 370 -13.76 -16.60 -8.83
CA TYR A 370 -12.52 -16.77 -8.08
C TYR A 370 -12.45 -15.86 -6.84
N TRP A 371 -13.19 -14.75 -6.81
CA TRP A 371 -13.33 -13.88 -5.64
C TRP A 371 -13.92 -14.59 -4.41
N ALA A 372 -14.70 -15.65 -4.61
CA ALA A 372 -15.27 -16.47 -3.53
C ALA A 372 -14.19 -17.21 -2.71
N TRP A 373 -13.03 -17.47 -3.31
CA TRP A 373 -11.93 -18.20 -2.67
C TRP A 373 -11.08 -17.34 -1.73
N TRP A 374 -11.25 -16.01 -1.74
CA TRP A 374 -10.50 -15.11 -0.86
C TRP A 374 -10.70 -15.45 0.62
N PHE A 375 -11.95 -15.58 1.07
CA PHE A 375 -12.26 -15.83 2.48
C PHE A 375 -11.79 -17.21 2.98
N PRO A 376 -12.07 -18.33 2.28
CA PRO A 376 -11.49 -19.62 2.65
C PRO A 376 -9.97 -19.58 2.72
N TRP A 377 -9.33 -18.92 1.75
CA TRP A 377 -7.88 -18.81 1.71
C TRP A 377 -7.33 -18.03 2.90
N ILE A 378 -7.84 -16.83 3.20
CA ILE A 378 -7.31 -16.00 4.30
C ILE A 378 -7.52 -16.64 5.67
N VAL A 379 -8.63 -17.35 5.88
CA VAL A 379 -8.94 -18.06 7.14
C VAL A 379 -7.93 -19.18 7.41
N VAL A 380 -7.51 -19.90 6.36
CA VAL A 380 -6.48 -20.94 6.48
C VAL A 380 -5.09 -20.33 6.55
N TRP A 381 -4.84 -19.31 5.73
CA TRP A 381 -3.52 -18.70 5.57
C TRP A 381 -3.07 -17.90 6.80
N ALA A 382 -3.95 -17.13 7.43
CA ALA A 382 -3.57 -16.25 8.52
C ALA A 382 -2.91 -17.01 9.70
N PRO A 383 -3.48 -18.11 10.25
CA PRO A 383 -2.82 -18.91 11.28
C PRO A 383 -1.49 -19.51 10.82
N ILE A 384 -1.43 -20.04 9.59
CA ILE A 384 -0.20 -20.61 9.02
C ILE A 384 0.90 -19.55 8.97
N SER A 385 0.56 -18.33 8.50
CA SER A 385 1.51 -17.22 8.40
C SER A 385 2.07 -16.81 9.77
N LEU A 386 1.27 -16.85 10.83
CA LEU A 386 1.72 -16.54 12.20
C LEU A 386 2.71 -17.59 12.71
N VAL A 387 2.42 -18.88 12.49
CA VAL A 387 3.32 -19.98 12.88
C VAL A 387 4.63 -19.90 12.11
N LEU A 388 4.57 -19.66 10.80
CA LEU A 388 5.77 -19.50 9.97
C LEU A 388 6.60 -18.30 10.43
N TRP A 389 5.95 -17.17 10.72
CA TRP A 389 6.63 -15.98 11.23
C TRP A 389 7.29 -16.24 12.59
N ALA A 390 6.59 -16.89 13.52
CA ALA A 390 7.12 -17.22 14.86
C ALA A 390 8.30 -18.20 14.82
N GLY A 391 8.35 -19.06 13.80
CA GLY A 391 9.48 -19.95 13.49
C GLY A 391 10.59 -19.32 12.66
N PHE A 392 10.53 -18.00 12.38
CA PHE A 392 11.47 -17.28 11.50
C PHE A 392 11.57 -17.84 10.07
N TYR A 393 10.52 -18.53 9.61
CA TYR A 393 10.43 -19.01 8.24
C TYR A 393 9.88 -17.92 7.31
N PRO A 394 10.22 -17.95 6.00
CA PRO A 394 9.45 -17.21 5.00
C PRO A 394 7.98 -17.67 5.11
N PRO A 395 7.03 -16.75 5.38
CA PRO A 395 6.80 -15.46 4.74
C PRO A 395 6.70 -14.37 5.82
N ALA A 396 7.69 -14.36 6.70
CA ALA A 396 7.76 -13.41 7.79
C ALA A 396 7.85 -11.96 7.30
#